data_AF-A0A9W9YUM8-F1
#
_entry.id   AF-A0A9W9YUM8-F1
#
_cell.length_a   1.000
_cell.length_b   1.000
_cell.length_c   1.000
_cell.angle_alpha   90.00
_cell.angle_beta   90.00
_cell.angle_gamma   90.00
#
_symmetry.space_group_name_H-M   'P 1'
#
loop_
_entity.id
_entity.type
_entity.pdbx_description
1 polymer ?
#
loop_
_entity_poly.entity_id
_entity_poly.type
_entity_poly.pdbx_seq_one_letter_code
_entity_poly.pdbx_strand_id
1 'polypeptide(L)'
;MYVSEALFTPIGPGKALPGHVISSLTVADVIQCMKLCLVTEKCKSFYFSAQLKKCEVSGSKAEKQSLEDREGFYYYEAASFQVISTK
;
A
#
# COMPACT_ATOMS: atom_id res chain seq x y z
N MET A 1 7.19 24.83 -6.96
CA MET A 1 5.94 24.06 -6.79
C MET A 1 6.31 22.73 -6.15
N TYR A 2 6.21 22.62 -4.82
CA TYR A 2 6.42 21.36 -4.10
C TYR A 2 5.05 20.92 -3.59
N VAL A 3 4.38 20.04 -4.32
CA VAL A 3 3.17 19.38 -3.80
C VAL A 3 3.63 18.01 -3.32
N SER A 4 4.13 17.96 -2.10
CA SER A 4 4.52 16.71 -1.42
C SER A 4 3.39 16.27 -0.48
N GLU A 5 2.22 15.99 -1.04
CA GLU A 5 1.21 15.21 -0.34
C GLU A 5 1.51 13.74 -0.62
N ALA A 6 2.16 13.08 0.33
CA ALA A 6 2.44 11.65 0.21
C ALA A 6 1.11 10.88 0.22
N LEU A 7 0.69 10.38 -0.96
CA LEU A 7 -0.54 9.59 -1.14
C LEU A 7 -0.54 8.28 -0.35
N PHE A 8 0.63 7.84 0.13
CA PHE A 8 0.81 6.63 0.91
C PHE A 8 1.75 6.87 2.09
N THR A 9 1.37 6.35 3.25
CA THR A 9 2.15 6.42 4.48
C THR A 9 2.76 5.04 4.79
N PRO A 10 4.08 4.95 5.02
CA PRO A 10 4.69 3.73 5.52
C PRO A 10 4.30 3.53 6.98
N ILE A 11 3.66 2.41 7.30
CA ILE A 11 3.25 2.07 8.67
C ILE A 11 4.36 1.31 9.40
N GLY A 12 5.16 0.52 8.68
CA GLY A 12 6.36 -0.09 9.24
C GLY A 12 6.92 -1.27 8.43
N PRO A 13 8.20 -1.62 8.67
CA PRO A 13 8.78 -2.86 8.18
C PRO A 13 8.16 -4.07 8.88
N GLY A 14 8.18 -5.20 8.20
CA GLY A 14 7.89 -6.48 8.84
C GLY A 14 6.41 -6.65 9.18
N LYS A 15 5.48 -5.91 8.57
CA LYS A 15 4.05 -5.96 8.91
C LYS A 15 3.20 -6.29 7.69
N ALA A 16 2.15 -7.09 7.88
CA ALA A 16 1.13 -7.34 6.86
C ALA A 16 -0.27 -7.58 7.44
N LEU A 17 -1.32 -7.28 6.67
CA LEU A 17 -2.67 -7.77 6.96
C LEU A 17 -2.90 -9.08 6.20
N PRO A 18 -3.22 -10.18 6.89
CA PRO A 18 -3.53 -11.45 6.26
C PRO A 18 -4.85 -11.39 5.49
N GLY A 19 -4.97 -12.17 4.41
CA GLY A 19 -6.27 -12.47 3.78
C GLY A 19 -6.94 -11.36 2.96
N HIS A 20 -6.26 -10.24 2.71
CA HIS A 20 -6.83 -9.09 1.99
C HIS A 20 -6.08 -8.68 0.72
N VAL A 21 -5.10 -9.49 0.29
CA VAL A 21 -4.39 -9.27 -0.97
C VAL A 21 -5.34 -9.55 -2.15
N ILE A 22 -5.56 -8.53 -2.97
CA ILE A 22 -6.39 -8.59 -4.18
C ILE A 22 -5.57 -8.68 -5.45
N SER A 23 -4.30 -8.27 -5.42
CA SER A 23 -3.37 -8.38 -6.54
C SER A 23 -1.94 -8.55 -6.03
N SER A 24 -1.14 -9.32 -6.75
CA SER A 24 0.26 -9.61 -6.43
C SER A 24 1.08 -9.60 -7.72
N LEU A 25 1.98 -8.63 -7.87
CA LEU A 25 2.80 -8.45 -9.07
C LEU A 25 4.27 -8.21 -8.73
N THR A 26 5.14 -8.62 -9.65
CA THR A 26 6.56 -8.24 -9.61
C THR A 26 6.71 -6.81 -10.13
N VAL A 27 7.36 -5.94 -9.36
CA VAL A 27 7.59 -4.52 -9.69
C VAL A 27 9.02 -4.12 -9.34
N ALA A 28 9.59 -3.15 -10.06
CA ALA A 28 10.99 -2.76 -9.87
C ALA A 28 11.24 -2.04 -8.53
N ASP A 29 10.27 -1.25 -8.07
CA ASP A 29 10.37 -0.36 -6.92
C ASP A 29 9.01 -0.06 -6.28
N VAL A 30 9.04 0.65 -5.14
CA VAL A 30 7.85 1.02 -4.38
C VAL A 30 6.95 1.99 -5.14
N ILE A 31 7.50 2.83 -6.03
CA ILE A 31 6.73 3.82 -6.81
C ILE A 31 5.80 3.10 -7.79
N GLN A 32 6.28 2.02 -8.42
CA GLN A 32 5.42 1.17 -9.25
C GLN A 32 4.30 0.51 -8.43
N CYS A 33 4.58 0.12 -7.19
CA CYS A 33 3.55 -0.43 -6.29
C CYS A 33 2.50 0.62 -5.89
N MET A 34 2.92 1.86 -5.61
CA MET A 34 2.00 2.98 -5.39
C MET A 34 1.11 3.23 -6.61
N LYS A 35 1.69 3.30 -7.81
CA LYS A 35 0.94 3.45 -9.06
C LYS A 35 -0.05 2.31 -9.26
N LEU A 36 0.36 1.07 -9.03
CA LEU A 36 -0.51 -0.10 -9.13
C LEU A 36 -1.70 0.02 -8.18
N CYS A 37 -1.48 0.40 -6.93
CA CYS A 37 -2.56 0.62 -5.98
C CYS A 37 -3.51 1.75 -6.43
N LEU A 38 -2.99 2.87 -6.96
CA LEU A 38 -3.82 3.99 -7.44
C LEU A 38 -4.75 3.61 -8.60
N VAL A 39 -4.34 2.66 -9.46
CA VAL A 39 -5.17 2.19 -10.59
C VAL A 39 -5.97 0.92 -10.28
N THR A 40 -5.69 0.27 -9.15
CA THR A 40 -6.41 -0.93 -8.71
C THR A 40 -7.65 -0.50 -7.92
N GLU A 41 -8.83 -0.77 -8.48
CA GLU A 41 -10.09 -0.51 -7.79
C GLU A 41 -10.09 -1.13 -6.39
N LYS A 42 -10.60 -0.40 -5.40
CA LYS A 42 -10.69 -0.82 -3.98
C LYS A 42 -9.35 -0.94 -3.25
N CYS A 43 -8.21 -0.57 -3.85
CA CYS A 43 -6.98 -0.52 -3.08
C CYS A 43 -7.09 0.44 -1.90
N LYS A 44 -6.72 -0.02 -0.71
CA LYS A 44 -6.61 0.82 0.50
C LYS A 44 -5.22 0.77 1.13
N SER A 45 -4.44 -0.24 0.79
CA SER A 45 -3.06 -0.41 1.26
C SER A 45 -2.28 -1.33 0.33
N PHE A 46 -0.97 -1.40 0.50
CA PHE A 46 -0.13 -2.36 -0.20
C PHE A 46 1.08 -2.79 0.64
N TYR A 47 1.69 -3.90 0.25
CA TYR A 47 2.95 -4.40 0.78
C TYR A 47 3.99 -4.39 -0.32
N PHE A 48 5.19 -3.89 -0.01
CA PHE A 48 6.30 -3.92 -0.95
C PHE A 48 7.51 -4.61 -0.34
N SER A 49 8.07 -5.58 -1.08
CA SER A 49 9.37 -6.18 -0.79
C SER A 49 10.38 -5.75 -1.83
N ALA A 50 11.38 -4.98 -1.39
CA ALA A 50 12.49 -4.56 -2.25
C ALA A 50 13.39 -5.74 -2.67
N GLN A 51 13.56 -6.72 -1.78
CA GLN A 51 14.36 -7.92 -2.02
C GLN A 51 13.69 -8.83 -3.05
N LEU A 52 12.39 -9.09 -2.90
CA LEU A 52 11.64 -9.97 -3.81
C LEU A 52 11.12 -9.25 -5.05
N LYS A 53 11.29 -7.92 -5.13
CA LYS A 53 10.70 -7.07 -6.17
C LYS A 53 9.20 -7.32 -6.29
N LYS A 54 8.52 -7.44 -5.15
CA LYS A 54 7.13 -7.89 -5.07
C LYS A 54 6.24 -6.80 -4.48
N CYS A 55 5.14 -6.54 -5.16
CA CYS A 55 4.06 -5.66 -4.73
C CYS A 55 2.79 -6.49 -4.51
N GLU A 56 2.17 -6.32 -3.35
CA GLU A 56 0.90 -6.95 -3.03
C GLU A 56 -0.11 -5.88 -2.62
N VAL A 57 -1.15 -5.71 -3.42
CA VAL A 57 -2.19 -4.70 -3.23
C VAL A 57 -3.30 -5.27 -2.37
N SER A 58 -3.81 -4.50 -1.42
CA SER A 58 -4.82 -4.91 -0.45
C SER A 58 -6.04 -3.99 -0.45
N GLY A 59 -7.22 -4.61 -0.31
CA GLY A 59 -8.51 -3.92 -0.22
C GLY A 59 -8.87 -3.40 1.19
N SER A 60 -7.98 -3.60 2.16
CA SER A 60 -8.21 -3.33 3.59
C SER A 60 -7.10 -2.48 4.20
N LYS A 61 -7.39 -1.82 5.33
CA LYS A 61 -6.40 -1.13 6.20
C LYS A 61 -6.35 -1.78 7.58
N ALA A 62 -5.34 -1.46 8.37
CA ALA A 62 -5.10 -2.06 9.68
C ALA A 62 -6.04 -1.54 10.78
N GLU A 63 -6.91 -0.57 10.49
CA GLU A 63 -7.80 0.13 11.43
C GLU A 63 -8.60 -0.78 12.39
N LYS A 64 -8.85 -2.05 12.02
CA LYS A 64 -9.57 -3.04 12.84
C LYS A 64 -8.89 -4.40 12.95
N GLN A 65 -7.69 -4.55 12.41
CA GLN A 65 -7.02 -5.84 12.24
C GLN A 65 -5.60 -5.76 12.73
N SER A 66 -5.20 -6.77 13.51
CA SER A 66 -3.83 -6.91 13.97
C SER A 66 -2.90 -7.12 12.77
N LEU A 67 -1.88 -6.28 12.66
CA LEU A 67 -0.80 -6.51 11.71
C LEU A 67 0.03 -7.71 12.17
N GLU A 68 0.19 -8.69 11.29
CA GLU A 68 1.06 -9.84 11.51
C GLU A 68 2.49 -9.52 11.09
N ASP A 69 3.44 -10.22 11.70
CA ASP A 69 4.84 -10.11 11.31
C ASP A 69 5.07 -10.75 9.95
N ARG A 70 5.73 -10.01 9.06
CA ARG A 70 6.06 -10.45 7.71
C ARG A 70 7.39 -9.85 7.25
N GLU A 71 8.46 -10.56 7.57
CA GLU A 71 9.82 -10.15 7.24
C GLU A 71 10.01 -9.86 5.74
N GLY A 72 10.82 -8.85 5.42
CA GLY A 72 11.14 -8.47 4.05
C GLY A 72 10.06 -7.67 3.32
N PHE A 73 8.92 -7.38 3.96
CA PHE A 73 7.88 -6.51 3.43
C PHE A 73 7.73 -5.23 4.25
N TYR A 74 7.42 -4.12 3.56
CA TYR A 74 6.98 -2.87 4.16
C TYR A 74 5.50 -2.64 3.87
N TYR A 75 4.76 -2.24 4.88
CA TYR A 75 3.33 -1.93 4.78
C TYR A 75 3.10 -0.44 4.54
N TYR A 76 2.27 -0.13 3.54
CA TYR A 76 1.88 1.22 3.17
C TYR A 76 0.37 1.34 3.14
N GLU A 77 -0.17 2.37 3.76
CA GLU A 77 -1.61 2.69 3.68
C GLU A 77 -1.84 3.87 2.76
N ALA A 78 -2.91 3.82 1.98
CA ALA A 78 -3.38 5.00 1.26
C ALA A 78 -3.74 6.07 2.30
N ALA A 79 -3.18 7.27 2.16
CA ALA A 79 -3.69 8.42 2.89
C ALA A 79 -5.19 8.54 2.56
N SER A 80 -6.02 8.84 3.55
CA SER A 80 -7.43 9.12 3.32
C SER A 80 -7.47 10.28 2.32
N PHE A 81 -7.74 9.99 1.05
CA PHE A 81 -8.10 11.03 0.08
C PHE A 81 -9.31 11.72 0.70
N GLN A 82 -9.11 12.90 1.31
CA GLN A 82 -10.14 13.90 1.24
C GLN A 82 -10.21 14.23 -0.24
N VAL A 83 -11.01 13.46 -0.97
CA VAL A 83 -11.47 13.86 -2.29
C VAL A 83 -12.13 15.20 -2.02
N ILE A 84 -11.42 16.28 -2.29
CA ILE A 84 -12.06 17.57 -2.44
C ILE A 84 -12.96 17.34 -3.63
N SER A 85 -14.20 17.00 -3.35
CA SER A 85 -15.28 16.91 -4.32
C SER A 85 -15.46 18.32 -4.84
N THR A 86 -14.64 18.74 -5.80
CA THR A 86 -14.89 19.94 -6.58
C THR A 86 -16.13 19.67 -7.42
N LYS A 87 -17.27 20.01 -6.83
CA LYS A 87 -18.48 20.35 -7.58
C LYS A 87 -18.52 21.87 -7.73
#